data_AF-A0A660PWH1-F1
#
_entry.id   AF-A0A660PWH1-F1
#
_cell.length_a   1.000
_cell.length_b   1.000
_cell.length_c   1.000
_cell.angle_alpha   90.00
_cell.angle_beta   90.00
_cell.angle_gamma   90.00
#
_symmetry.space_group_name_H-M   'P 1'
#
loop_
_entity.id
_entity.type
_entity.pdbx_description
1 polymer ?
#
loop_
_entity_poly.entity_id
_entity_poly.type
_entity_poly.pdbx_seq_one_letter_code
_entity_poly.pdbx_strand_id
1 'polypeptide(L)'
;MSYRLTILIIITVSVMLPIAVFASSPGLDTDQLAEDRLVAQDMTSRLLTFIENRGQWNSQTRFVAVTDNVAFWLRQNEVIYQFTKPSTSCNKTPDDLAIRVTFPGACSSPAVAGDNLCSLKCNYFVGRDPELWHTGVNNWEAVAYRDLYLGIDLVYRGNG
;
A
#
# COMPACT_ATOMS: atom_id res chain seq x y z
N MET A 1 -21.37 -51.25 -53.69
CA MET A 1 -22.45 -50.25 -53.69
C MET A 1 -22.56 -49.73 -52.28
N SER A 2 -22.29 -48.43 -52.13
CA SER A 2 -21.94 -47.77 -50.89
C SER A 2 -23.15 -47.51 -50.00
N TYR A 3 -23.08 -47.93 -48.75
CA TYR A 3 -23.92 -47.37 -47.68
C TYR A 3 -22.97 -46.91 -46.57
N ARG A 4 -22.81 -45.58 -46.48
CA ARG A 4 -22.07 -44.93 -45.41
C ARG A 4 -22.92 -45.00 -44.15
N LEU A 5 -22.42 -45.72 -43.15
CA LEU A 5 -23.03 -45.80 -41.82
C LEU A 5 -22.76 -44.48 -41.08
N THR A 6 -23.75 -43.59 -41.08
CA THR A 6 -23.70 -42.34 -40.30
C THR A 6 -23.97 -42.69 -38.84
N ILE A 7 -22.91 -42.76 -38.02
CA ILE A 7 -23.03 -42.91 -36.57
C ILE A 7 -23.38 -41.54 -36.00
N LEU A 8 -24.65 -41.36 -35.64
CA LEU A 8 -25.16 -40.21 -34.91
C LEU A 8 -24.74 -40.35 -33.43
N ILE A 9 -23.69 -39.65 -33.02
CA ILE A 9 -23.31 -39.54 -31.61
C ILE A 9 -24.23 -38.49 -30.97
N ILE A 10 -25.23 -38.94 -30.22
CA ILE A 10 -26.01 -38.06 -29.34
C ILE A 10 -25.16 -37.85 -28.07
N ILE A 11 -24.36 -36.79 -28.05
CA ILE A 11 -23.79 -36.27 -26.80
C ILE A 11 -24.95 -35.59 -26.07
N THR A 12 -25.52 -36.25 -25.08
CA THR A 12 -26.41 -35.59 -24.12
C THR A 12 -25.56 -34.66 -23.27
N VAL A 13 -25.51 -33.37 -23.63
CA VAL A 13 -25.06 -32.32 -22.73
C VAL A 13 -26.18 -32.10 -21.72
N SER A 14 -26.17 -32.88 -20.65
CA SER A 14 -26.99 -32.57 -19.48
C SER A 14 -26.28 -31.42 -18.75
N VAL A 15 -26.59 -30.19 -19.15
CA VAL A 15 -26.25 -28.99 -18.36
C VAL A 15 -27.09 -29.06 -17.09
N MET A 16 -26.57 -29.74 -16.07
CA MET A 16 -26.92 -29.45 -14.69
C MET A 16 -26.29 -28.09 -14.39
N LEU A 17 -27.02 -27.02 -14.71
CA LEU A 17 -26.85 -25.76 -14.03
C LEU A 17 -26.98 -26.10 -12.54
N PRO A 18 -25.95 -25.88 -11.70
CA PRO A 18 -26.27 -25.75 -10.29
C PRO A 18 -27.30 -24.63 -10.25
N ILE A 19 -28.51 -24.96 -9.81
CA ILE A 19 -29.42 -23.94 -9.29
C ILE A 19 -28.51 -23.19 -8.34
N ALA A 20 -28.17 -21.95 -8.72
CA ALA A 20 -27.56 -21.02 -7.81
C ALA A 20 -28.54 -21.02 -6.65
N VAL A 21 -28.16 -21.71 -5.57
CA VAL A 21 -28.53 -21.25 -4.26
C VAL A 21 -28.01 -19.83 -4.32
N PHE A 22 -28.92 -18.89 -4.57
CA PHE A 22 -28.79 -17.55 -4.07
C PHE A 22 -28.69 -17.76 -2.56
N ALA A 23 -27.50 -18.17 -2.12
CA ALA A 23 -26.98 -17.71 -0.86
C ALA A 23 -27.17 -16.23 -1.02
N SER A 24 -28.19 -15.72 -0.32
CA SER A 24 -28.29 -14.32 0.02
C SER A 24 -26.85 -13.83 0.09
N SER A 25 -26.43 -13.02 -0.88
CA SER A 25 -25.32 -12.10 -0.64
C SER A 25 -25.62 -11.61 0.77
N PRO A 26 -24.77 -11.86 1.78
CA PRO A 26 -24.94 -11.13 3.02
C PRO A 26 -24.93 -9.69 2.53
N GLY A 27 -26.11 -9.05 2.57
CA GLY A 27 -26.24 -7.67 2.12
C GLY A 27 -25.19 -6.95 2.93
N LEU A 28 -24.25 -6.27 2.25
CA LEU A 28 -23.11 -5.57 2.83
C LEU A 28 -23.45 -5.17 4.27
N ASP A 29 -23.07 -6.04 5.22
CA ASP A 29 -23.60 -5.94 6.57
C ASP A 29 -22.97 -4.66 7.10
N THR A 30 -23.79 -3.61 7.16
CA THR A 30 -23.30 -2.25 7.26
C THR A 30 -22.65 -2.03 8.63
N ASP A 31 -23.07 -2.84 9.61
CA ASP A 31 -22.49 -2.92 10.94
C ASP A 31 -21.15 -3.67 10.91
N GLN A 32 -21.05 -4.81 10.20
CA GLN A 32 -19.77 -5.51 10.01
C GLN A 32 -18.75 -4.66 9.23
N LEU A 33 -19.18 -3.93 8.19
CA LEU A 33 -18.32 -3.00 7.44
C LEU A 33 -17.90 -1.79 8.28
N ALA A 34 -18.74 -1.34 9.21
CA ALA A 34 -18.41 -0.27 10.13
C ALA A 34 -17.38 -0.75 11.16
N GLU A 35 -17.57 -1.91 11.76
CA GLU A 35 -16.60 -2.54 12.68
C GLU A 35 -15.27 -2.84 11.97
N ASP A 36 -15.29 -3.44 10.78
CA ASP A 36 -14.09 -3.70 9.98
C ASP A 36 -13.36 -2.40 9.62
N ARG A 37 -14.11 -1.33 9.31
CA ARG A 37 -13.55 0.00 9.07
C ARG A 37 -12.93 0.60 10.33
N LEU A 38 -13.60 0.47 11.48
CA LEU A 38 -13.10 0.98 12.77
C LEU A 38 -11.83 0.23 13.19
N VAL A 39 -11.78 -1.10 13.03
CA VAL A 39 -10.59 -1.91 13.29
C VAL A 39 -9.47 -1.58 12.30
N ALA A 40 -9.75 -1.40 11.02
CA ALA A 40 -8.75 -0.98 10.05
C ALA A 40 -8.21 0.43 10.34
N GLN A 41 -9.07 1.35 10.76
CA GLN A 41 -8.68 2.70 11.18
C GLN A 41 -7.86 2.68 12.48
N ASP A 42 -8.23 1.85 13.46
CA ASP A 42 -7.48 1.67 14.72
C ASP A 42 -6.12 0.98 14.48
N MET A 43 -6.07 -0.05 13.65
CA MET A 43 -4.80 -0.68 13.25
C MET A 43 -3.88 0.30 12.50
N THR A 44 -4.43 1.14 11.63
CA THR A 44 -3.67 2.16 10.89
C THR A 44 -3.23 3.32 11.80
N SER A 45 -4.03 3.70 12.79
CA SER A 45 -3.68 4.78 13.73
C SER A 45 -2.67 4.36 14.79
N ARG A 46 -2.57 3.05 15.09
CA ARG A 46 -1.67 2.50 16.11
C ARG A 46 -0.33 1.99 15.58
N LEU A 47 -0.21 1.70 14.28
CA LEU A 47 1.03 1.21 13.67
C LEU A 47 1.52 2.18 12.61
N LEU A 48 2.61 2.89 12.90
CA LEU A 48 3.35 3.61 11.87
C LEU A 48 3.96 2.58 10.92
N THR A 49 3.39 2.48 9.71
CA THR A 49 3.87 1.60 8.64
C THR A 49 4.56 2.40 7.54
N PHE A 50 5.39 1.72 6.78
CA PHE A 50 6.18 2.30 5.70
C PHE A 50 5.70 1.77 4.36
N ILE A 51 5.07 2.63 3.57
CA ILE A 51 4.55 2.31 2.24
C ILE A 51 5.70 2.35 1.24
N GLU A 52 5.88 1.26 0.49
CA GLU A 52 6.89 1.18 -0.58
C GLU A 52 6.51 2.06 -1.78
N ASN A 53 7.47 2.85 -2.27
CA ASN A 53 7.27 3.60 -3.51
C ASN A 53 7.36 2.66 -4.73
N ARG A 54 6.24 2.47 -5.42
CA ARG A 54 6.11 1.74 -6.69
C ARG A 54 5.77 2.66 -7.86
N GLY A 55 5.94 3.97 -7.69
CA GLY A 55 5.62 5.00 -8.69
C GLY A 55 4.53 5.98 -8.27
N GLN A 56 3.96 5.82 -7.07
CA GLN A 56 2.95 6.76 -6.54
C GLN A 56 3.54 8.15 -6.29
N TRP A 57 4.84 8.20 -6.01
CA TRP A 57 5.59 9.43 -5.75
C TRP A 57 6.87 9.50 -6.58
N ASN A 58 7.53 10.66 -6.53
CA ASN A 58 8.80 10.88 -7.22
C ASN A 58 9.83 9.77 -6.91
N SER A 59 10.69 9.48 -7.87
CA SER A 59 11.65 8.37 -7.82
C SER A 59 12.77 8.52 -6.79
N GLN A 60 12.91 9.67 -6.11
CA GLN A 60 13.90 9.83 -5.04
C GLN A 60 13.40 9.24 -3.73
N THR A 61 12.09 9.21 -3.52
CA THR A 61 11.45 8.57 -2.37
C THR A 61 11.47 7.06 -2.54
N ARG A 62 11.87 6.35 -1.49
CA ARG A 62 11.85 4.88 -1.42
C ARG A 62 10.67 4.38 -0.60
N PHE A 63 10.44 5.03 0.54
CA PHE A 63 9.33 4.72 1.43
C PHE A 63 8.68 6.00 1.96
N VAL A 64 7.39 5.92 2.28
CA VAL A 64 6.65 6.98 2.96
C VAL A 64 5.98 6.39 4.18
N ALA A 65 6.08 7.06 5.32
CA ALA A 65 5.24 6.80 6.48
C ALA A 65 4.44 8.06 6.80
N VAL A 66 3.17 7.92 7.15
CA VAL A 66 2.29 9.06 7.44
C VAL A 66 1.58 8.82 8.76
N THR A 67 1.53 9.87 9.58
CA THR A 67 0.62 10.01 10.72
C THR A 67 -0.26 11.24 10.50
N ASP A 68 -1.21 11.49 11.40
CA ASP A 68 -2.23 12.53 11.27
C ASP A 68 -1.72 13.91 10.79
N ASN A 69 -0.54 14.34 11.22
CA ASN A 69 0.02 15.66 10.89
C ASN A 69 1.49 15.61 10.44
N VAL A 70 2.05 14.41 10.22
CA VAL A 70 3.46 14.25 9.87
C VAL A 70 3.63 13.22 8.76
N ALA A 71 4.34 13.59 7.70
CA ALA A 71 4.81 12.67 6.68
C ALA A 71 6.32 12.51 6.77
N PHE A 72 6.79 11.27 6.79
CA PHE A 72 8.18 10.87 6.73
C PHE A 72 8.48 10.37 5.31
N TRP A 73 9.36 11.08 4.61
CA TRP A 73 9.79 10.72 3.27
C TRP A 73 11.21 10.15 3.34
N LEU A 74 11.32 8.83 3.24
CA LEU A 74 12.58 8.12 3.33
C LEU A 74 13.19 8.02 1.92
N ARG A 75 14.32 8.68 1.72
CA ARG A 75 15.09 8.69 0.48
C ARG A 75 16.42 8.01 0.70
N GLN A 76 17.18 7.77 -0.36
CA GLN A 76 18.41 6.99 -0.25
C GLN A 76 19.48 7.60 0.68
N ASN A 77 19.66 8.91 0.68
CA ASN A 77 20.73 9.59 1.44
C ASN A 77 20.20 10.65 2.42
N GLU A 78 18.89 10.74 2.57
CA GLU A 78 18.24 11.73 3.41
C GLU A 78 16.85 11.27 3.85
N VAL A 79 16.34 11.88 4.90
CA VAL A 79 14.97 11.72 5.36
C VAL A 79 14.35 13.09 5.54
N ILE A 80 13.14 13.28 5.00
CA ILE A 80 12.40 14.53 5.15
C ILE A 80 11.21 14.28 6.07
N TYR A 81 11.11 15.10 7.12
CA TYR A 81 10.00 15.14 8.05
C TYR A 81 9.16 16.36 7.70
N GLN A 82 7.97 16.16 7.17
CA GLN A 82 7.05 17.22 6.81
C GLN A 82 5.93 17.27 7.85
N PHE A 83 5.86 18.37 8.58
CA PHE A 83 4.81 18.67 9.54
C PHE A 83 3.79 19.58 8.87
N THR A 84 2.54 19.14 8.83
CA THR A 84 1.44 19.93 8.28
C THR A 84 0.59 20.41 9.44
N LYS A 85 0.47 21.73 9.58
CA LYS A 85 -0.47 22.30 10.53
C LYS A 85 -1.87 22.30 9.90
N PRO A 86 -2.88 21.69 10.53
CA PRO A 86 -4.23 21.76 10.02
C PRO A 86 -4.67 23.23 9.94
N SER A 87 -5.04 23.67 8.75
CA SER A 87 -5.58 25.02 8.53
C SER A 87 -7.06 25.01 8.87
N THR A 88 -7.49 25.89 9.77
CA THR A 88 -8.91 26.12 10.07
C THR A 88 -9.59 27.04 9.05
N SER A 89 -8.85 27.55 8.06
CA SER A 89 -9.36 28.44 7.02
C SER A 89 -9.24 27.79 5.65
N CYS A 90 -10.35 27.72 4.93
CA CYS A 90 -10.44 27.17 3.56
C CYS A 90 -9.66 27.97 2.51
N ASN A 91 -9.20 29.19 2.85
CA ASN A 91 -8.49 30.08 1.93
C ASN A 91 -7.01 30.29 2.29
N LYS A 92 -6.49 29.58 3.30
CA LYS A 92 -5.07 29.70 3.70
C LYS A 92 -4.34 28.41 3.33
N THR A 93 -3.22 28.54 2.61
CA THR A 93 -2.28 27.44 2.41
C THR A 93 -1.84 26.93 3.78
N PRO A 94 -1.86 25.60 4.03
CA PRO A 94 -1.32 25.03 5.25
C PRO A 94 0.08 25.56 5.51
N ASP A 95 0.34 25.97 6.75
CA ASP A 95 1.70 26.33 7.17
C ASP A 95 2.46 25.02 7.37
N ASP A 96 3.21 24.62 6.34
CA ASP A 96 4.02 23.39 6.34
C ASP A 96 5.45 23.68 6.82
N LEU A 97 5.94 22.87 7.76
CA LEU A 97 7.33 22.88 8.21
C LEU A 97 8.01 21.59 7.73
N ALA A 98 9.14 21.71 7.03
CA ALA A 98 9.93 20.55 6.61
C ALA A 98 11.31 20.56 7.27
N ILE A 99 11.67 19.45 7.93
CA ILE A 99 13.01 19.17 8.43
C ILE A 99 13.66 18.16 7.51
N ARG A 100 14.83 18.50 6.96
CA ARG A 100 15.65 17.59 6.14
C ARG A 100 16.81 17.08 6.97
N VAL A 101 16.87 15.77 7.16
CA VAL A 101 17.99 15.08 7.80
C VAL A 101 18.85 14.44 6.72
N THR A 102 20.13 14.77 6.73
CA THR A 102 21.14 14.17 5.84
C THR A 102 22.11 13.35 6.68
N PHE A 103 22.91 12.50 6.02
CA PHE A 103 23.87 11.62 6.68
C PHE A 103 25.33 11.98 6.29
N PRO A 104 25.93 13.02 6.89
CA PRO A 104 27.31 13.39 6.59
C PRO A 104 28.30 12.26 6.90
N GLY A 105 29.16 11.91 5.94
CA GLY A 105 30.13 10.82 6.09
C GLY A 105 29.56 9.42 5.90
N ALA A 106 28.29 9.30 5.50
CA ALA A 106 27.69 8.02 5.14
C ALA A 106 28.33 7.42 3.89
N CYS A 107 28.16 6.12 3.70
CA CYS A 107 28.45 5.45 2.45
C CYS A 107 27.66 6.10 1.30
N SER A 108 28.25 6.15 0.09
CA SER A 108 27.71 6.96 -1.02
C SER A 108 26.30 6.56 -1.48
N SER A 109 25.93 5.29 -1.27
CA SER A 109 24.68 4.72 -1.73
C SER A 109 24.26 3.58 -0.79
N PRO A 110 23.78 3.89 0.44
CA PRO A 110 23.33 2.87 1.37
C PRO A 110 22.12 2.14 0.78
N ALA A 111 21.98 0.85 1.09
CA ALA A 111 20.83 0.08 0.66
C ALA A 111 19.65 0.39 1.59
N VAL A 112 18.54 0.87 1.02
CA VAL A 112 17.32 1.18 1.77
C VAL A 112 16.28 0.11 1.47
N ALA A 113 15.93 -0.70 2.46
CA ALA A 113 15.03 -1.83 2.32
C ALA A 113 13.95 -1.83 3.39
N GLY A 114 12.75 -2.28 3.03
CA GLY A 114 11.70 -2.57 3.99
C GLY A 114 12.06 -3.82 4.80
N ASP A 115 11.68 -3.82 6.07
CA ASP A 115 11.87 -4.93 7.00
C ASP A 115 10.53 -5.27 7.67
N ASN A 116 10.26 -6.56 7.82
CA ASN A 116 8.97 -7.14 8.25
C ASN A 116 7.77 -6.66 7.41
N LEU A 117 7.44 -7.43 6.37
CA LEU A 117 6.33 -7.11 5.47
C LEU A 117 4.98 -7.23 6.22
N CYS A 118 4.17 -6.17 6.17
CA CYS A 118 2.81 -6.20 6.69
C CYS A 118 1.88 -6.98 5.77
N SER A 119 0.86 -7.62 6.36
CA SER A 119 -0.28 -8.16 5.60
C SER A 119 -1.12 -7.07 4.93
N LEU A 120 -1.10 -5.86 5.49
CA LEU A 120 -1.78 -4.68 4.95
C LEU A 120 -1.23 -4.31 3.56
N LYS A 121 -2.14 -4.10 2.61
CA LYS A 121 -1.84 -3.57 1.27
C LYS A 121 -2.57 -2.25 1.05
N CYS A 122 -1.91 -1.33 0.36
CA CYS A 122 -2.49 -0.03 0.00
C CYS A 122 -2.78 0.03 -1.51
N ASN A 123 -3.84 0.76 -1.87
CA ASN A 123 -4.20 1.04 -3.26
C ASN A 123 -4.23 2.56 -3.47
N TYR A 124 -3.64 3.03 -4.56
CA TYR A 124 -3.53 4.44 -4.94
C TYR A 124 -4.17 4.65 -6.29
N PHE A 125 -5.18 5.51 -6.34
CA PHE A 125 -5.93 5.84 -7.55
C PHE A 125 -5.79 7.33 -7.83
N VAL A 126 -4.76 7.72 -8.59
CA VAL A 126 -4.49 9.12 -8.91
C VAL A 126 -5.21 9.52 -10.19
N GLY A 127 -6.21 10.39 -10.06
CA GLY A 127 -6.96 10.89 -11.22
C GLY A 127 -7.78 9.79 -11.92
N ARG A 128 -8.05 10.01 -13.22
CA ARG A 128 -8.88 9.11 -14.05
C ARG A 128 -8.08 8.18 -14.94
N ASP A 129 -6.76 8.26 -14.90
CA ASP A 129 -5.87 7.45 -15.74
C ASP A 129 -5.50 6.16 -15.00
N PRO A 130 -5.94 4.98 -15.48
CA PRO A 130 -5.60 3.70 -14.85
C PRO A 130 -4.10 3.38 -14.88
N GLU A 131 -3.31 4.00 -15.78
CA GLU A 131 -1.85 3.82 -15.79
C GLU A 131 -1.18 4.45 -14.56
N LEU A 132 -1.87 5.41 -13.92
CA LEU A 132 -1.43 6.05 -12.66
C LEU A 132 -2.02 5.35 -11.42
N TRP A 133 -2.72 4.24 -11.60
CA TRP A 133 -3.26 3.46 -10.50
C TRP A 133 -2.26 2.40 -10.05
N HIS A 134 -2.02 2.35 -8.74
CA HIS A 134 -1.11 1.39 -8.13
C HIS A 134 -1.87 0.60 -7.06
N THR A 135 -2.10 -0.68 -7.31
CA THR A 135 -2.80 -1.57 -6.38
C THR A 135 -1.86 -2.57 -5.72
N GLY A 136 -2.25 -3.09 -4.55
CA GLY A 136 -1.48 -4.12 -3.86
C GLY A 136 -0.11 -3.67 -3.35
N VAL A 137 0.05 -2.37 -3.08
CA VAL A 137 1.32 -1.78 -2.64
C VAL A 137 1.68 -2.31 -1.26
N ASN A 138 2.92 -2.74 -1.10
CA ASN A 138 3.43 -3.29 0.14
C ASN A 138 3.57 -2.21 1.23
N ASN A 139 3.25 -2.60 2.46
CA ASN A 139 3.57 -1.87 3.67
C ASN A 139 4.55 -2.69 4.51
N TRP A 140 5.45 -2.01 5.22
CA TRP A 140 6.47 -2.62 6.05
C TRP A 140 6.39 -2.06 7.47
N GLU A 141 6.77 -2.85 8.48
CA GLU A 141 6.81 -2.39 9.87
C GLU A 141 8.05 -1.54 10.17
N ALA A 142 9.10 -1.71 9.37
CA ALA A 142 10.33 -0.95 9.49
C ALA A 142 11.00 -0.71 8.13
N VAL A 143 11.92 0.25 8.09
CA VAL A 143 12.83 0.49 6.96
C VAL A 143 14.25 0.56 7.49
N ALA A 144 15.14 -0.21 6.89
CA ALA A 144 16.55 -0.27 7.24
C ALA A 144 17.41 0.38 6.13
N TYR A 145 18.25 1.32 6.54
CA TYR A 145 19.41 1.80 5.78
C TYR A 145 20.58 0.92 6.18
N ARG A 146 20.90 -0.08 5.35
CA ARG A 146 21.98 -1.03 5.60
C ARG A 146 23.33 -0.42 5.27
N ASP A 147 24.30 -0.65 6.16
CA ASP A 147 25.65 -0.11 6.07
C ASP A 147 25.65 1.39 5.74
N LEU A 148 24.78 2.15 6.43
CA LEU A 148 24.71 3.60 6.26
C LEU A 148 26.06 4.23 6.59
N TYR A 149 26.67 3.75 7.67
CA TYR A 149 28.09 3.90 7.94
C TYR A 149 28.72 2.51 7.98
N LEU A 150 30.06 2.45 7.96
CA LEU A 150 30.79 1.19 7.94
C LEU A 150 30.36 0.27 9.11
N GLY A 151 29.63 -0.80 8.80
CA GLY A 151 29.12 -1.77 9.76
C GLY A 151 27.99 -1.26 10.66
N ILE A 152 27.34 -0.15 10.31
CA ILE A 152 26.27 0.48 11.10
C ILE A 152 25.02 0.67 10.23
N ASP A 153 23.94 0.04 10.67
CA ASP A 153 22.60 0.20 10.10
C ASP A 153 21.82 1.30 10.83
N LEU A 154 20.99 2.03 10.09
CA LEU A 154 19.95 2.90 10.66
C LEU A 154 18.59 2.29 10.37
N VAL A 155 17.78 2.05 11.41
CA VAL A 155 16.45 1.46 11.28
C VAL A 155 15.38 2.43 11.76
N TYR A 156 14.42 2.72 10.88
CA TYR A 156 13.19 3.44 11.20
C TYR A 156 12.08 2.43 11.48
N ARG A 157 11.37 2.59 12.61
CA ARG A 157 10.26 1.72 13.03
C ARG A 157 9.23 2.46 13.87
N GLY A 158 8.00 1.96 13.87
CA GLY A 158 6.81 2.61 14.43
C GLY A 158 6.47 2.36 15.90
N ASN A 159 7.37 1.78 16.68
CA ASN A 159 7.14 1.39 18.07
C ASN A 159 7.78 2.40 19.04
N GLY A 160 7.01 3.42 19.42
CA GLY A 160 7.33 4.37 20.49
C GLY A 160 6.25 4.35 21.56
#